data_AF-A0A4S0WB58-F1
#
_entry.id   AF-A0A4S0WB58-F1
#
_cell.length_a   1.000
_cell.length_b   1.000
_cell.length_c   1.000
_cell.angle_alpha   90.00
_cell.angle_beta   90.00
_cell.angle_gamma   90.00
#
_symmetry.space_group_name_H-M   'P 1'
#
loop_
_entity.id
_entity.type
_entity.pdbx_description
1 polymer ?
#
loop_
_entity_poly.entity_id
_entity_poly.type
_entity_poly.pdbx_seq_one_letter_code
_entity_poly.pdbx_strand_id
1 'polypeptide(L)'
;MVDLLVTYMEMLAPPQSAPLASPSPGATVARERLDLSFYLDLYRAVGGPVQWDQRLRMAEAELETLLADDATHIHVLRLDGEAAGFCEFNHVGQTAIELVHFGLVPAFQGKRLGPFLLDRALRAAWSHRSERVWLHTDTHDHPAAQAVYERAGFKAYARRMETFPD
;
A
#
# COMPACT_ATOMS: atom_id res chain seq x y z
N MET A 1 22.86 2.01 12.01
CA MET A 1 22.24 1.03 11.10
C MET A 1 21.35 0.15 11.96
N VAL A 2 20.16 -0.18 11.48
CA VAL A 2 19.23 -1.07 12.19
C VAL A 2 19.02 -2.36 11.41
N ASP A 3 19.11 -3.49 12.10
CA ASP A 3 18.81 -4.81 11.54
C ASP A 3 17.33 -5.13 11.78
N LEU A 4 16.57 -5.34 10.69
CA LEU A 4 15.15 -5.65 10.71
C LEU A 4 14.87 -7.03 10.13
N LEU A 5 13.97 -7.76 10.79
CA LEU A 5 13.44 -8.99 10.21
C LEU A 5 12.37 -8.63 9.19
N VAL A 6 12.75 -8.68 7.91
CA VAL A 6 11.86 -8.44 6.79
C VAL A 6 11.15 -9.74 6.42
N THR A 7 9.82 -9.71 6.41
CA THR A 7 8.95 -10.78 5.93
C THR A 7 8.43 -10.42 4.55
N TYR A 8 8.79 -11.24 3.57
CA TYR A 8 8.29 -11.12 2.21
C TYR A 8 7.03 -11.97 2.03
N MET A 9 5.99 -11.36 1.48
CA MET A 9 4.71 -11.99 1.27
C MET A 9 4.27 -11.88 -0.19
N GLU A 10 3.53 -12.88 -0.66
CA GLU A 10 3.04 -12.92 -2.03
C GLU A 10 1.62 -13.46 -2.13
N MET A 11 0.98 -13.07 -3.22
CA MET A 11 -0.32 -13.53 -3.67
C MET A 11 -0.15 -13.96 -5.13
N LEU A 12 -0.48 -15.22 -5.44
CA LEU A 12 -0.32 -15.83 -6.77
C LEU A 12 -1.64 -16.02 -7.52
N ALA A 13 -2.74 -15.53 -6.94
CA ALA A 13 -4.07 -15.54 -7.54
C ALA A 13 -4.87 -14.36 -6.98
N PRO A 14 -5.79 -13.76 -7.76
CA PRO A 14 -6.61 -12.66 -7.29
C PRO A 14 -7.48 -13.06 -6.08
N PRO A 15 -7.94 -12.08 -5.26
CA PRO A 15 -8.87 -12.34 -4.17
C PRO A 15 -10.13 -13.09 -4.66
N GLN A 16 -10.32 -14.31 -4.17
CA GLN A 16 -11.42 -15.19 -4.60
C GLN A 16 -12.75 -14.90 -3.90
N SER A 17 -12.72 -14.22 -2.76
CA SER A 17 -13.93 -13.80 -2.05
C SER A 17 -14.71 -12.75 -2.84
N ALA A 18 -15.98 -12.55 -2.49
CA ALA A 18 -16.74 -11.42 -2.99
C ALA A 18 -16.08 -10.09 -2.55
N PRO A 19 -16.13 -9.02 -3.38
CA PRO A 19 -15.63 -7.71 -3.00
C PRO A 19 -16.23 -7.23 -1.69
N LEU A 20 -15.42 -6.61 -0.84
CA LEU A 20 -15.90 -6.08 0.43
C LEU A 20 -16.91 -4.95 0.18
N ALA A 21 -18.01 -4.99 0.93
CA ALA A 21 -18.96 -3.89 0.98
C ALA A 21 -18.28 -2.66 1.61
N SER A 22 -18.68 -1.47 1.15
CA SER A 22 -18.19 -0.24 1.76
C SER A 22 -18.62 -0.19 3.23
N PRO A 23 -17.68 0.04 4.17
CA PRO A 23 -18.00 0.01 5.60
C PRO A 23 -18.75 1.26 6.08
N SER A 24 -18.78 2.33 5.28
CA SER A 24 -19.47 3.58 5.57
C SER A 24 -20.05 4.17 4.29
N PRO A 25 -21.23 4.82 4.35
CA PRO A 25 -21.61 5.79 3.32
C PRO A 25 -20.47 6.79 3.12
N GLY A 26 -20.21 7.19 1.88
CA GLY A 26 -19.14 8.14 1.54
C GLY A 26 -17.74 7.56 1.42
N ALA A 27 -17.49 6.31 1.84
CA ALA A 27 -16.20 5.66 1.64
C ALA A 27 -16.05 5.15 0.19
N THR A 28 -15.05 5.67 -0.52
CA THR A 28 -14.74 5.35 -1.91
C THR A 28 -13.24 5.09 -2.10
N VAL A 29 -12.88 4.18 -3.00
CA VAL A 29 -11.49 3.88 -3.35
C VAL A 29 -11.34 4.00 -4.85
N ALA A 30 -10.41 4.84 -5.31
CA ALA A 30 -10.16 5.05 -6.73
C ALA A 30 -8.67 5.18 -7.00
N ARG A 31 -8.25 4.86 -8.23
CA ARG A 31 -6.91 5.23 -8.71
C ARG A 31 -6.89 6.74 -8.91
N GLU A 32 -5.90 7.42 -8.35
CA GLU A 32 -5.69 8.85 -8.51
C GLU A 32 -4.27 9.13 -9.03
N ARG A 33 -4.13 10.19 -9.84
CA ARG A 33 -2.82 10.79 -10.13
C ARG A 33 -2.68 11.99 -9.23
N LEU A 34 -1.79 11.89 -8.26
CA LEU A 34 -1.56 12.94 -7.27
C LEU A 34 -0.42 13.83 -7.73
N ASP A 35 -0.53 15.14 -7.51
CA ASP A 35 0.65 15.99 -7.58
C ASP A 35 1.60 15.66 -6.43
N LEU A 36 2.86 16.06 -6.61
CA LEU A 36 3.93 15.80 -5.65
C LEU A 36 3.59 16.28 -4.24
N SER A 37 3.03 17.50 -4.11
CA SER A 37 2.77 18.11 -2.81
C SER A 37 1.71 17.34 -2.04
N PHE A 38 0.60 17.01 -2.69
CA PHE A 38 -0.49 16.26 -2.09
C PHE A 38 -0.08 14.82 -1.77
N TYR A 39 0.69 14.18 -2.66
CA TYR A 39 1.24 12.85 -2.39
C TYR A 39 2.11 12.84 -1.13
N LEU A 40 3.05 13.79 -1.00
CA LEU A 40 3.94 13.88 0.15
C LEU A 40 3.19 14.17 1.45
N ASP A 41 2.16 15.00 1.41
CA ASP A 41 1.32 15.28 2.58
C ASP A 41 0.56 14.04 3.04
N LEU A 42 -0.05 13.30 2.11
CA LEU A 42 -0.73 12.05 2.43
C LEU A 42 0.26 10.96 2.89
N TYR A 43 1.42 10.87 2.25
CA TYR A 43 2.50 9.96 2.63
C TYR A 43 2.93 10.18 4.08
N ARG A 44 3.18 11.43 4.47
CA ARG A 44 3.54 11.79 5.85
C ARG A 44 2.41 11.49 6.84
N ALA A 45 1.16 11.80 6.46
CA ALA A 45 0.00 11.59 7.32
C ALA A 45 -0.26 10.10 7.62
N VAL A 46 -0.02 9.23 6.64
CA VAL A 46 -0.18 7.77 6.78
C VAL A 46 1.06 7.13 7.41
N GLY A 47 2.24 7.45 6.90
CA GLY A 47 3.48 6.77 7.22
C GLY A 47 4.25 7.32 8.42
N GLY A 48 3.96 8.55 8.87
CA GLY A 48 4.64 9.17 10.01
C GLY A 48 4.63 8.33 11.30
N PRO A 49 3.51 7.71 11.72
CA PRO A 49 3.45 6.85 12.90
C PRO A 49 4.31 5.57 12.82
N VAL A 50 4.67 5.14 11.61
CA VAL A 50 5.50 3.95 11.34
C VAL A 50 6.80 4.33 10.61
N GLN A 51 7.21 5.60 10.72
CA GLN A 51 8.49 6.14 10.24
C GLN A 51 8.80 5.87 8.76
N TRP A 52 7.78 5.90 7.90
CA TRP A 52 8.03 5.84 6.45
C TRP A 52 8.91 7.00 5.99
N ASP A 53 10.01 6.67 5.31
CA ASP A 53 10.98 7.64 4.85
C ASP A 53 11.45 7.42 3.40
N GLN A 54 11.15 6.25 2.80
CA GLN A 54 11.62 5.86 1.47
C GLN A 54 11.36 6.97 0.44
N ARG A 55 10.13 7.50 0.40
CA ARG A 55 9.74 8.55 -0.56
C ARG A 55 10.18 9.95 -0.14
N LEU A 56 10.48 10.15 1.14
CA LEU A 56 11.02 11.41 1.66
C LEU A 56 12.53 11.56 1.39
N ARG A 57 13.25 10.43 1.23
CA ARG A 57 14.68 10.39 0.91
C ARG A 57 14.95 10.44 -0.60
N MET A 58 13.94 10.27 -1.45
CA MET A 58 14.07 10.38 -2.91
C MET A 58 14.24 11.84 -3.35
N ALA A 59 15.02 12.04 -4.42
CA ALA A 59 15.09 13.37 -5.04
C ALA A 59 13.74 13.75 -5.65
N GLU A 60 13.38 15.03 -5.58
CA GLU A 60 12.08 15.52 -6.03
C GLU A 60 11.74 15.09 -7.47
N ALA A 61 12.67 15.29 -8.40
CA ALA A 61 12.49 14.92 -9.81
C ALA A 61 12.32 13.41 -10.03
N GLU A 62 12.94 12.58 -9.20
CA GLU A 62 12.76 11.12 -9.26
C GLU A 62 11.37 10.72 -8.77
N LEU A 63 10.89 11.35 -7.70
CA LEU A 63 9.54 11.13 -7.18
C LEU A 63 8.48 11.61 -8.17
N GLU A 64 8.65 12.79 -8.79
CA GLU A 64 7.76 13.25 -9.85
C GLU A 64 7.70 12.28 -11.03
N THR A 65 8.86 11.75 -11.44
CA THR A 65 8.93 10.73 -12.51
C THR A 65 8.18 9.46 -12.11
N LEU A 66 8.35 8.99 -10.87
CA LEU A 66 7.63 7.84 -10.33
C LEU A 66 6.10 8.08 -10.33
N LEU A 67 5.64 9.24 -9.85
CA LEU A 67 4.22 9.60 -9.80
C LEU A 67 3.59 9.77 -11.19
N ALA A 68 4.40 10.12 -12.18
CA ALA A 68 3.98 10.23 -13.58
C ALA A 68 3.89 8.87 -14.28
N ASP A 69 4.64 7.85 -13.84
CA ASP A 69 4.69 6.53 -14.48
C ASP A 69 3.31 5.84 -14.52
N ASP A 70 2.93 5.34 -15.69
CA ASP A 70 1.68 4.59 -15.87
C ASP A 70 1.68 3.26 -15.10
N ALA A 71 2.86 2.69 -14.83
CA ALA A 71 3.06 1.48 -14.03
C ALA A 71 3.01 1.74 -12.52
N THR A 72 2.97 3.01 -12.09
CA THR A 72 2.73 3.39 -10.70
C THR A 72 1.25 3.68 -10.49
N HIS A 73 0.64 2.93 -9.57
CA HIS A 73 -0.77 3.05 -9.24
C HIS A 73 -0.94 3.47 -7.78
N ILE A 74 -1.49 4.65 -7.58
CA ILE A 74 -1.89 5.13 -6.26
C ILE A 74 -3.41 5.01 -6.15
N HIS A 75 -3.87 4.18 -5.21
CA HIS A 75 -5.27 4.02 -4.90
C HIS A 75 -5.58 4.75 -3.59
N VAL A 76 -6.34 5.82 -3.65
CA VAL A 76 -6.70 6.63 -2.48
C VAL A 76 -8.06 6.21 -1.96
N LEU A 77 -8.16 5.97 -0.66
CA LEU A 77 -9.42 5.89 0.05
C LEU A 77 -9.84 7.30 0.44
N ARG A 78 -11.04 7.70 0.03
CA ARG A 78 -11.69 8.92 0.51
C ARG A 78 -12.92 8.59 1.35
N LEU A 79 -13.09 9.28 2.48
CA LEU A 79 -14.32 9.27 3.28
C LEU A 79 -14.90 10.68 3.24
N ASP A 80 -16.10 10.84 2.66
CA ASP A 80 -16.77 12.14 2.51
C ASP A 80 -15.88 13.20 1.81
N GLY A 81 -15.04 12.75 0.87
CA GLY A 81 -14.12 13.58 0.09
C GLY A 81 -12.72 13.74 0.70
N GLU A 82 -12.54 13.48 1.99
CA GLU A 82 -11.26 13.57 2.69
C GLU A 82 -10.41 12.31 2.45
N ALA A 83 -9.11 12.48 2.17
CA ALA A 83 -8.19 11.37 1.97
C ALA A 83 -7.88 10.66 3.30
N ALA A 84 -8.37 9.44 3.45
CA ALA A 84 -8.28 8.65 4.68
C ALA A 84 -7.10 7.66 4.67
N GLY A 85 -6.50 7.41 3.52
CA GLY A 85 -5.37 6.49 3.35
C GLY A 85 -5.14 6.13 1.89
N PHE A 86 -4.09 5.35 1.61
CA PHE A 86 -3.79 4.92 0.24
C PHE A 86 -3.06 3.57 0.18
N CYS A 87 -3.09 2.98 -1.01
CA CYS A 87 -2.16 1.94 -1.46
C CYS A 87 -1.32 2.49 -2.61
N GLU A 88 -0.04 2.16 -2.65
CA GLU A 88 0.86 2.44 -3.77
C GLU A 88 1.38 1.12 -4.34
N PHE A 89 1.21 0.94 -5.64
CA PHE A 89 1.78 -0.18 -6.37
C PHE A 89 2.77 0.30 -7.41
N ASN A 90 3.84 -0.49 -7.56
CA ASN A 90 4.80 -0.36 -8.66
C ASN A 90 4.69 -1.54 -9.62
N HIS A 91 5.16 -1.34 -10.85
CA HIS A 91 5.23 -2.36 -11.90
C HIS A 91 3.87 -2.89 -12.37
N VAL A 92 2.81 -2.08 -12.26
CA VAL A 92 1.49 -2.45 -12.79
C VAL A 92 1.55 -2.66 -14.29
N GLY A 93 0.98 -3.78 -14.76
CA GLY A 93 1.09 -4.23 -16.16
C GLY A 93 2.25 -5.21 -16.42
N GLN A 94 3.12 -5.46 -15.42
CA GLN A 94 4.13 -6.51 -15.47
C GLN A 94 3.62 -7.82 -14.81
N THR A 95 4.41 -8.89 -14.91
CA THR A 95 4.07 -10.20 -14.33
C THR A 95 4.04 -10.18 -12.80
N ALA A 96 4.88 -9.35 -12.17
CA ALA A 96 4.92 -9.15 -10.73
C ALA A 96 4.70 -7.68 -10.37
N ILE A 97 3.66 -7.43 -9.60
CA ILE A 97 3.31 -6.11 -9.06
C ILE A 97 3.75 -6.06 -7.59
N GLU A 98 4.39 -4.96 -7.19
CA GLU A 98 4.74 -4.72 -5.79
C GLU A 98 3.71 -3.79 -5.14
N LEU A 99 3.19 -4.16 -3.96
CA LEU A 99 2.50 -3.24 -3.06
C LEU A 99 3.55 -2.63 -2.13
N VAL A 100 3.91 -1.37 -2.40
CA VAL A 100 5.02 -0.70 -1.72
C VAL A 100 4.57 -0.01 -0.44
N HIS A 101 3.45 0.68 -0.49
CA HIS A 101 2.90 1.41 0.65
C HIS A 101 1.42 1.09 0.83
N PHE A 102 1.01 0.85 2.07
CA PHE A 102 -0.39 0.70 2.43
C PHE A 102 -0.62 1.20 3.86
N GLY A 103 -1.59 2.09 4.02
CA GLY A 103 -1.98 2.51 5.35
C GLY A 103 -3.16 3.48 5.35
N LEU A 104 -3.56 3.82 6.57
CA LEU A 104 -4.58 4.82 6.85
C LEU A 104 -4.00 5.93 7.71
N VAL A 105 -4.49 7.14 7.48
CA VAL A 105 -4.29 8.26 8.41
C VAL A 105 -4.88 7.85 9.77
N PRO A 106 -4.17 8.07 10.90
CA PRO A 106 -4.57 7.58 12.22
C PRO A 106 -6.03 7.87 12.62
N ALA A 107 -6.55 9.05 12.27
CA ALA A 107 -7.94 9.46 12.57
C ALA A 107 -9.03 8.57 11.91
N PHE A 108 -8.67 7.77 10.90
CA PHE A 108 -9.58 6.90 10.16
C PHE A 108 -9.43 5.41 10.53
N GLN A 109 -8.51 5.07 11.43
CA GLN A 109 -8.32 3.69 11.89
C GLN A 109 -9.50 3.21 12.76
N GLY A 110 -9.63 1.89 12.93
CA GLY A 110 -10.72 1.28 13.71
C GLY A 110 -12.09 1.23 13.03
N LYS A 111 -12.25 1.81 11.83
CA LYS A 111 -13.53 1.89 11.08
C LYS A 111 -13.70 0.82 9.99
N ARG A 112 -12.88 -0.25 9.99
CA ARG A 112 -12.79 -1.27 8.92
C ARG A 112 -12.47 -0.73 7.52
N LEU A 113 -11.96 0.50 7.43
CA LEU A 113 -11.58 1.15 6.19
C LEU A 113 -10.33 0.53 5.53
N GLY A 114 -9.40 0.01 6.32
CA GLY A 114 -8.14 -0.55 5.82
C GLY A 114 -8.36 -1.80 4.97
N PRO A 115 -9.07 -2.82 5.47
CA PRO A 115 -9.43 -3.99 4.66
C PRO A 115 -10.21 -3.63 3.39
N PHE A 116 -11.11 -2.64 3.45
CA PHE A 116 -11.87 -2.17 2.30
C PHE A 116 -10.97 -1.51 1.25
N LEU A 117 -10.05 -0.62 1.67
CA LEU A 117 -9.03 -0.02 0.81
C LEU A 117 -8.19 -1.12 0.13
N LEU A 118 -7.64 -2.04 0.91
CA LEU A 118 -6.77 -3.10 0.40
C LEU A 118 -7.49 -4.03 -0.59
N ASP A 119 -8.71 -4.49 -0.28
CA ASP A 119 -9.50 -5.34 -1.19
C ASP A 119 -9.75 -4.65 -2.54
N ARG A 120 -10.16 -3.38 -2.52
CA ARG A 120 -10.42 -2.61 -3.75
C ARG A 120 -9.16 -2.38 -4.56
N ALA A 121 -8.07 -2.01 -3.90
CA ALA A 121 -6.80 -1.70 -4.54
C ALA A 121 -6.15 -2.96 -5.15
N LEU A 122 -6.18 -4.10 -4.43
CA LEU A 122 -5.69 -5.39 -4.95
C LEU A 122 -6.49 -5.85 -6.16
N ARG A 123 -7.83 -5.78 -6.13
CA ARG A 123 -8.66 -6.15 -7.29
C ARG A 123 -8.36 -5.28 -8.50
N ALA A 124 -8.10 -4.00 -8.29
CA ALA A 124 -7.68 -3.10 -9.36
C ALA A 124 -6.32 -3.53 -9.92
N ALA A 125 -5.31 -3.79 -9.08
CA ALA A 125 -3.99 -4.27 -9.51
C ALA A 125 -4.10 -5.58 -10.32
N TRP A 126 -4.84 -6.58 -9.82
CA TRP A 126 -5.04 -7.86 -10.50
C TRP A 126 -5.79 -7.76 -11.84
N SER A 127 -6.56 -6.69 -12.08
CA SER A 127 -7.21 -6.48 -13.37
C SER A 127 -6.22 -6.28 -14.53
N HIS A 128 -4.95 -6.01 -14.23
CA HIS A 128 -3.85 -5.88 -15.19
C HIS A 128 -3.17 -7.21 -15.56
N ARG A 129 -3.77 -8.35 -15.24
CA ARG A 129 -3.30 -9.70 -15.62
C ARG A 129 -1.88 -10.04 -15.14
N SER A 130 -1.49 -9.54 -13.97
CA SER A 130 -0.28 -10.01 -13.28
C SER A 130 -0.38 -11.50 -12.93
N GLU A 131 0.76 -12.14 -12.74
CA GLU A 131 0.86 -13.50 -12.20
C GLU A 131 1.07 -13.46 -10.68
N ARG A 132 1.55 -12.33 -10.16
CA ARG A 132 1.93 -12.16 -8.76
C ARG A 132 1.70 -10.73 -8.29
N VAL A 133 1.20 -10.59 -7.07
CA VAL A 133 1.31 -9.37 -6.26
C VAL A 133 2.15 -9.72 -5.03
N TRP A 134 3.14 -8.90 -4.69
CA TRP A 134 4.01 -9.13 -3.54
C TRP A 134 4.24 -7.86 -2.74
N LEU A 135 4.70 -8.05 -1.51
CA LEU A 135 5.10 -6.98 -0.59
C LEU A 135 6.18 -7.50 0.35
N HIS A 136 6.81 -6.58 1.05
CA HIS A 136 7.59 -6.87 2.24
C HIS A 136 7.06 -6.04 3.41
N THR A 137 7.20 -6.57 4.61
CA THR A 137 6.87 -5.89 5.85
C THR A 137 7.90 -6.28 6.89
N ASP A 138 8.27 -5.38 7.78
CA ASP A 138 9.33 -5.61 8.75
C ASP A 138 8.88 -5.40 10.21
N THR A 139 9.84 -5.48 11.13
CA THR A 139 9.57 -5.38 12.57
C THR A 139 9.25 -3.96 13.06
N HIS A 140 9.47 -2.92 12.25
CA HIS A 140 9.03 -1.55 12.53
C HIS A 140 7.62 -1.26 12.04
N ASP A 141 7.12 -2.04 11.09
CA ASP A 141 5.73 -1.92 10.65
C ASP A 141 4.74 -2.17 11.80
N HIS A 142 3.52 -1.70 11.60
CA HIS A 142 2.44 -1.91 12.56
C HIS A 142 2.30 -3.42 12.85
N PRO A 143 2.23 -3.88 14.13
CA PRO A 143 2.15 -5.30 14.50
C PRO A 143 0.96 -6.08 13.91
N ALA A 144 -0.01 -5.37 13.32
CA ALA A 144 -1.19 -5.93 12.71
C ALA A 144 -1.07 -6.07 11.18
N ALA A 145 -0.02 -5.51 10.56
CA ALA A 145 0.17 -5.45 9.12
C ALA A 145 0.18 -6.85 8.50
N GLN A 146 1.03 -7.74 9.00
CA GLN A 146 1.10 -9.13 8.51
C GLN A 146 -0.26 -9.84 8.60
N ALA A 147 -0.97 -9.70 9.72
CA ALA A 147 -2.29 -10.31 9.88
C ALA A 147 -3.36 -9.69 8.96
N VAL A 148 -3.22 -8.43 8.55
CA VAL A 148 -4.09 -7.81 7.53
C VAL A 148 -3.79 -8.40 6.16
N TYR A 149 -2.51 -8.55 5.79
CA TYR A 149 -2.10 -9.13 4.52
C TYR A 149 -2.50 -10.61 4.41
N GLU A 150 -2.32 -11.41 5.45
CA GLU A 150 -2.76 -12.81 5.50
C GLU A 150 -4.27 -12.94 5.27
N ARG A 151 -5.08 -12.08 5.89
CA ARG A 151 -6.54 -12.05 5.68
C ARG A 151 -6.93 -11.61 4.27
N ALA A 152 -6.13 -10.76 3.64
CA ALA A 152 -6.32 -10.38 2.24
C ALA A 152 -5.93 -11.51 1.26
N GLY A 153 -5.21 -12.53 1.73
CA GLY A 153 -4.82 -13.72 0.97
C GLY A 153 -3.33 -13.81 0.63
N PHE A 154 -2.50 -12.91 1.16
CA PHE A 154 -1.05 -13.03 1.04
C PHE A 154 -0.52 -14.18 1.89
N LYS A 155 0.58 -14.78 1.45
CA LYS A 155 1.33 -15.81 2.18
C LYS A 155 2.79 -15.41 2.28
N ALA A 156 3.40 -15.58 3.46
CA ALA A 156 4.83 -15.38 3.61
C ALA A 156 5.60 -16.46 2.81
N TYR A 157 6.56 -16.05 2.00
CA TYR A 157 7.42 -16.96 1.22
C TYR A 157 8.92 -16.82 1.58
N ALA A 158 9.33 -15.72 2.21
CA ALA A 158 10.67 -15.55 2.72
C ALA A 158 10.71 -14.65 3.97
N ARG A 159 11.75 -14.84 4.80
CA ARG A 159 12.07 -13.98 5.95
C ARG A 159 13.56 -13.78 6.05
N ARG A 160 14.06 -12.56 6.05
CA ARG A 160 15.50 -12.27 6.04
C ARG A 160 15.82 -11.15 7.02
N MET A 161 17.04 -11.17 7.55
CA MET A 161 17.56 -10.04 8.30
C MET A 161 18.17 -9.06 7.30
N GLU A 162 17.74 -7.80 7.34
CA GLU A 162 18.22 -6.75 6.45
C GLU A 162 18.68 -5.54 7.26
N THR A 163 19.79 -4.95 6.83
CA THR A 163 20.41 -3.81 7.50
C THR A 163 20.02 -2.53 6.77
N PHE A 164 19.33 -1.64 7.47
CA PHE A 164 18.91 -0.34 6.95
C PHE A 164 19.79 0.79 7.54
N PRO A 165 20.09 1.84 6.75
CA PRO A 165 20.73 3.04 7.27
C PRO A 165 19.79 3.75 8.25
N ASP A 166 20.32 4.24 9.37
CA ASP A 166 19.55 5.06 10.34
C ASP A 166 18.97 6.31 9.67
#